data_AF-A0A1G4XXW8-F1
#
_entry.id   AF-A0A1G4XXW8-F1
#
_cell.length_a   1.000
_cell.length_b   1.000
_cell.length_c   1.000
_cell.angle_alpha   90.00
_cell.angle_beta   90.00
_cell.angle_gamma   90.00
#
_symmetry.space_group_name_H-M   'P 1'
#
loop_
_entity.id
_entity.type
_entity.pdbx_description
1 polymer ?
#
loop_
_entity_poly.entity_id
_entity_poly.type
_entity_poly.pdbx_seq_one_letter_code
_entity_poly.pdbx_strand_id
1 'polypeptide(L)'
;MLRCRSSTKNGCSKPALLERVGLTTGLIIFFITGYFSVGLSRDPADARELAVSLDAQIPFVAQSIWVYLSLFPAALIPLFVVRCPRLLRRTALAYAAVIATSLVCFMVFPVTSAKLRVPPTILDVTRPSDWAVSLLYSVDPPYNLFPSLHLSIAVLAAFSAWKAAKLYGAVMFIGVSVVAVSVCVIKQHFLLDALSGIVLAAVLGTLLLLPYQPESGVTPGYSWRGPVTYIAFLIFVYAGLYISYLSTL
;
A
#
# COMPACT_ATOMS: atom_id res chain seq x y z
N MET A 1 -14.28 -20.61 16.21
CA MET A 1 -13.05 -19.94 16.70
C MET A 1 -11.82 -20.78 16.34
N LEU A 2 -11.10 -20.46 15.26
CA LEU A 2 -9.85 -21.16 14.94
C LEU A 2 -8.77 -20.69 15.92
N ARG A 3 -8.36 -21.58 16.83
CA ARG A 3 -7.23 -21.37 17.76
C ARG A 3 -5.95 -21.22 16.94
N CYS A 4 -5.09 -20.31 17.36
CA CYS A 4 -3.74 -20.22 16.81
C CYS A 4 -2.95 -21.37 17.46
N ARG A 5 -3.24 -22.63 17.05
CA ARG A 5 -2.53 -23.78 17.59
C ARG A 5 -1.05 -23.55 17.36
N SER A 6 -0.27 -23.68 18.43
CA SER A 6 1.14 -24.05 18.36
C SER A 6 1.25 -25.26 17.43
N SER A 7 1.42 -25.01 16.14
CA SER A 7 1.62 -26.09 15.18
C SER A 7 3.07 -26.47 15.35
N THR A 8 3.24 -27.58 16.06
CA THR A 8 4.20 -28.63 15.76
C THR A 8 4.73 -28.52 14.33
N LYS A 9 6.05 -28.69 14.22
CA LYS A 9 6.82 -28.92 13.00
C LYS A 9 5.94 -29.55 11.90
N ASN A 10 5.87 -28.90 10.73
CA ASN A 10 5.29 -29.34 9.45
C ASN A 10 3.96 -28.68 9.04
N GLY A 11 4.06 -27.74 8.08
CA GLY A 11 3.00 -27.37 7.14
C GLY A 11 1.87 -26.43 7.63
N CYS A 12 1.47 -25.49 6.78
CA CYS A 12 0.19 -24.79 6.91
C CYS A 12 -0.93 -25.79 6.56
N SER A 13 -1.97 -25.93 7.39
CA SER A 13 -3.09 -26.82 7.05
C SER A 13 -3.80 -26.32 5.78
N LYS A 14 -4.24 -27.23 4.89
CA LYS A 14 -4.94 -26.86 3.64
C LYS A 14 -6.07 -25.82 3.84
N PRO A 15 -6.92 -25.92 4.88
CA PRO A 15 -7.96 -24.90 5.14
C PRO A 15 -7.40 -23.51 5.44
N ALA A 16 -6.25 -23.41 6.12
CA ALA A 16 -5.61 -22.14 6.42
C ALA A 16 -4.96 -21.50 5.18
N LEU A 17 -4.47 -22.32 4.23
CA LEU A 17 -3.97 -21.81 2.94
C LEU A 17 -5.11 -21.29 2.06
N LEU A 18 -6.21 -22.05 1.94
CA LEU A 18 -7.39 -21.65 1.15
C LEU A 18 -7.97 -20.33 1.66
N GLU A 19 -8.05 -20.17 2.97
CA GLU A 19 -8.50 -18.90 3.56
C GLU A 19 -7.57 -17.73 3.23
N ARG A 20 -6.24 -17.92 3.33
CA ARG A 20 -5.26 -16.88 2.99
C ARG A 20 -5.43 -16.43 1.54
N VAL A 21 -5.55 -17.39 0.63
CA VAL A 21 -5.77 -17.12 -0.80
C VAL A 21 -7.11 -16.40 -0.99
N GLY A 22 -8.20 -16.92 -0.41
CA GLY A 22 -9.53 -16.31 -0.54
C GLY A 22 -9.60 -14.86 -0.05
N LEU A 23 -9.03 -14.57 1.13
CA LEU A 23 -8.98 -13.20 1.67
C LEU A 23 -8.16 -12.27 0.79
N THR A 24 -7.00 -12.74 0.31
CA THR A 24 -6.10 -11.93 -0.51
C THR A 24 -6.73 -11.63 -1.86
N THR A 25 -7.22 -12.65 -2.55
CA THR A 25 -7.86 -12.50 -3.86
C THR A 25 -9.12 -11.65 -3.76
N GLY A 26 -9.95 -11.86 -2.73
CA GLY A 26 -11.14 -11.05 -2.50
C GLY A 26 -10.82 -9.57 -2.28
N LEU A 27 -9.78 -9.25 -1.51
CA LEU A 27 -9.32 -7.87 -1.31
C LEU A 27 -8.75 -7.25 -2.57
N ILE A 28 -7.95 -7.99 -3.35
CA ILE A 28 -7.40 -7.51 -4.61
C ILE A 28 -8.54 -7.20 -5.59
N ILE A 29 -9.52 -8.10 -5.74
CA ILE A 29 -10.68 -7.87 -6.59
C ILE A 29 -11.46 -6.64 -6.10
N PHE A 30 -11.75 -6.56 -4.81
CA PHE A 30 -12.48 -5.43 -4.23
C PHE A 30 -11.76 -4.10 -4.46
N PHE A 31 -10.44 -4.07 -4.23
CA PHE A 31 -9.60 -2.90 -4.49
C PHE A 31 -9.60 -2.54 -5.97
N ILE A 32 -9.21 -3.45 -6.87
CA ILE A 32 -9.06 -3.17 -8.30
C ILE A 32 -10.40 -2.74 -8.90
N THR A 33 -11.47 -3.49 -8.67
CA THR A 33 -12.78 -3.14 -9.21
C THR A 33 -13.24 -1.79 -8.68
N GLY A 34 -13.24 -1.57 -7.36
CA GLY A 34 -13.70 -0.31 -6.79
C GLY A 34 -12.84 0.89 -7.23
N TYR A 35 -11.51 0.76 -7.12
CA TYR A 35 -10.56 1.84 -7.38
C TYR A 35 -10.61 2.31 -8.83
N PHE A 36 -10.57 1.37 -9.78
CA PHE A 36 -10.63 1.72 -11.20
C PHE A 36 -12.04 2.08 -11.65
N SER A 37 -13.10 1.47 -11.10
CA SER A 37 -14.47 1.92 -11.40
C SER A 37 -14.71 3.36 -10.98
N VAL A 38 -14.28 3.77 -9.78
CA VAL A 38 -14.40 5.17 -9.35
C VAL A 38 -13.51 6.08 -10.21
N GLY A 39 -12.26 5.70 -10.43
CA GLY A 39 -11.31 6.49 -11.23
C GLY A 39 -11.73 6.70 -12.69
N LEU A 40 -12.49 5.77 -13.27
CA LEU A 40 -13.03 5.86 -14.63
C LEU A 40 -14.43 6.49 -14.70
N SER A 41 -15.10 6.71 -13.57
CA SER A 41 -16.50 7.15 -13.54
C SER A 41 -16.71 8.66 -13.73
N ARG A 42 -15.64 9.47 -13.64
CA ARG A 42 -15.71 10.93 -13.49
C ARG A 42 -14.56 11.60 -14.25
N ASP A 43 -14.80 12.83 -14.71
CA ASP A 43 -13.77 13.68 -15.29
C ASP A 43 -12.92 14.31 -14.16
N PRO A 44 -11.58 14.18 -14.18
CA PRO A 44 -10.69 14.90 -13.27
C PRO A 44 -10.89 16.43 -13.28
N ALA A 45 -11.40 17.01 -14.37
CA ALA A 45 -11.68 18.45 -14.45
C ALA A 45 -12.72 18.94 -13.43
N ASP A 46 -13.63 18.06 -12.99
CA ASP A 46 -14.67 18.38 -12.01
C ASP A 46 -14.23 18.09 -10.57
N ALA A 47 -13.00 17.61 -10.38
CA ALA A 47 -12.46 17.26 -9.06
C ALA A 47 -11.76 18.45 -8.40
N ARG A 48 -11.67 18.37 -7.07
CA ARG A 48 -11.04 19.41 -6.23
C ARG A 48 -9.53 19.22 -6.18
N GLU A 49 -8.82 20.29 -5.82
CA GLU A 49 -7.42 20.22 -5.44
C GLU A 49 -7.31 20.47 -3.93
N LEU A 50 -6.40 19.75 -3.27
CA LEU A 50 -6.10 19.94 -1.84
C LEU A 50 -4.72 20.57 -1.64
N ALA A 51 -4.28 21.37 -2.62
CA ALA A 51 -2.99 22.04 -2.58
C ALA A 51 -2.88 23.00 -1.39
N VAL A 52 -1.76 22.91 -0.68
CA VAL A 52 -1.29 23.92 0.27
C VAL A 52 0.00 24.56 -0.24
N SER A 53 0.38 25.71 0.34
CA SER A 53 1.58 26.46 -0.09
C SER A 53 2.88 25.64 -0.03
N LEU A 54 2.94 24.64 0.85
CA LEU A 54 4.09 23.76 0.98
C LEU A 54 4.21 22.76 -0.19
N ASP A 55 3.10 22.33 -0.81
CA ASP A 55 3.15 21.39 -1.96
C ASP A 55 3.93 21.98 -3.14
N ALA A 56 3.81 23.29 -3.35
CA ALA A 56 4.52 24.03 -4.39
C ALA A 56 6.04 24.11 -4.14
N GLN A 57 6.48 24.02 -2.87
CA GLN A 57 7.90 24.10 -2.49
C GLN A 57 8.61 22.75 -2.57
N ILE A 58 7.87 21.63 -2.57
CA ILE A 58 8.45 20.30 -2.71
C ILE A 58 8.96 20.14 -4.17
N PRO A 59 10.26 19.91 -4.41
CA PRO A 59 10.75 19.71 -5.77
C PRO A 59 10.30 18.36 -6.32
N PHE A 60 10.11 18.27 -7.65
CA PHE A 60 9.93 17.00 -8.32
C PHE A 60 11.28 16.28 -8.45
N VAL A 61 11.36 15.03 -7.99
CA VAL A 61 12.57 14.19 -8.08
C VAL A 61 12.20 12.80 -8.57
N ALA A 62 12.34 12.57 -9.88
CA ALA A 62 11.93 11.32 -10.54
C ALA A 62 12.53 10.06 -9.90
N GLN A 63 13.78 10.11 -9.42
CA GLN A 63 14.47 8.97 -8.78
C GLN A 63 13.75 8.47 -7.53
N SER A 64 12.94 9.31 -6.89
CA SER A 64 12.14 8.91 -5.73
C SER A 64 11.09 7.84 -6.09
N ILE A 65 10.75 7.68 -7.37
CA ILE A 65 9.76 6.70 -7.85
C ILE A 65 10.07 5.28 -7.38
N TRP A 66 11.35 4.91 -7.27
CA TRP A 66 11.75 3.59 -6.81
C TRP A 66 11.40 3.34 -5.35
N VAL A 67 11.40 4.39 -4.53
CA VAL A 67 10.89 4.30 -3.16
C VAL A 67 9.37 4.16 -3.18
N TYR A 68 8.67 5.00 -3.95
CA TYR A 68 7.21 4.93 -4.03
C TYR A 68 6.74 3.56 -4.54
N LEU A 69 7.34 3.00 -5.60
CA LEU A 69 6.96 1.70 -6.15
C LEU A 69 7.10 0.55 -5.13
N SER A 70 7.93 0.70 -4.09
CA SER A 70 8.02 -0.30 -3.02
C SER A 70 6.72 -0.45 -2.22
N LEU A 71 5.84 0.56 -2.27
CA LEU A 71 4.55 0.56 -1.59
C LEU A 71 3.62 -0.56 -2.09
N PHE A 72 3.60 -0.82 -3.40
CA PHE A 72 2.67 -1.79 -3.97
C PHE A 72 2.98 -3.22 -3.49
N PRO A 73 4.24 -3.72 -3.55
CA PRO A 73 4.61 -4.98 -2.88
C PRO A 73 4.43 -4.92 -1.37
N ALA A 74 4.68 -3.77 -0.74
CA ALA A 74 4.59 -3.63 0.72
C ALA A 74 3.18 -3.91 1.26
N ALA A 75 2.13 -3.63 0.47
CA ALA A 75 0.75 -3.99 0.81
C ALA A 75 0.58 -5.50 1.11
N LEU A 76 1.41 -6.35 0.50
CA LEU A 76 1.39 -7.82 0.66
C LEU A 76 2.25 -8.33 1.80
N ILE A 77 3.08 -7.50 2.46
CA ILE A 77 3.96 -7.92 3.55
C ILE A 77 3.25 -8.76 4.62
N PRO A 78 2.01 -8.45 5.07
CA PRO A 78 1.31 -9.29 6.04
C PRO A 78 1.24 -10.77 5.65
N LEU A 79 1.22 -11.13 4.36
CA LEU A 79 1.24 -12.52 3.91
C LEU A 79 2.57 -13.22 4.23
N PHE A 80 3.67 -12.49 4.22
CA PHE A 80 5.03 -12.99 4.45
C PHE A 80 5.40 -12.99 5.93
N VAL A 81 4.88 -12.05 6.72
CA VAL A 81 5.30 -11.87 8.12
C VAL A 81 4.25 -12.31 9.13
N VAL A 82 2.96 -12.30 8.81
CA VAL A 82 1.89 -12.74 9.74
C VAL A 82 1.64 -14.23 9.58
N ARG A 83 1.92 -15.01 10.62
CA ARG A 83 1.61 -16.44 10.70
C ARG A 83 0.21 -16.69 11.25
N CYS A 84 -0.24 -15.91 12.25
CA CYS A 84 -1.49 -16.20 12.94
C CYS A 84 -2.73 -15.84 12.10
N PRO A 85 -3.64 -16.79 11.82
CA PRO A 85 -4.83 -16.54 10.99
C PRO A 85 -5.74 -15.44 11.56
N ARG A 86 -5.88 -15.37 12.88
CA ARG A 86 -6.71 -14.33 13.53
C ARG A 86 -6.19 -12.92 13.29
N LEU A 87 -4.87 -12.73 13.35
CA LEU A 87 -4.27 -11.43 13.04
C LEU A 87 -4.48 -11.10 11.56
N LEU A 88 -4.24 -12.07 10.67
CA LEU A 88 -4.42 -11.86 9.23
C LEU A 88 -5.86 -11.50 8.85
N ARG A 89 -6.87 -12.14 9.46
CA ARG A 89 -8.30 -11.76 9.26
C ARG A 89 -8.58 -10.34 9.70
N ARG A 90 -8.03 -9.91 10.84
CA ARG A 90 -8.16 -8.53 11.32
C ARG A 90 -7.47 -7.54 10.39
N THR A 91 -6.30 -7.90 9.85
CA THR A 91 -5.61 -7.11 8.82
C THR A 91 -6.45 -7.00 7.56
N ALA A 92 -7.03 -8.12 7.10
CA ALA A 92 -7.90 -8.13 5.93
C ALA A 92 -9.16 -7.27 6.14
N LEU A 93 -9.77 -7.33 7.33
CA LEU A 93 -10.90 -6.47 7.69
C LEU A 93 -10.51 -4.99 7.74
N ALA A 94 -9.33 -4.67 8.29
CA ALA A 94 -8.84 -3.30 8.33
C ALA A 94 -8.55 -2.76 6.93
N TYR A 95 -7.97 -3.58 6.04
CA TYR A 95 -7.79 -3.24 4.63
C TYR A 95 -9.13 -3.00 3.92
N ALA A 96 -10.10 -3.90 4.10
CA ALA A 96 -11.43 -3.74 3.52
C ALA A 96 -12.10 -2.44 4.01
N ALA A 97 -11.94 -2.11 5.30
CA ALA A 97 -12.50 -0.88 5.88
C ALA A 97 -11.86 0.39 5.31
N VAL A 98 -10.53 0.45 5.16
CA VAL A 98 -9.88 1.63 4.52
C VAL A 98 -10.25 1.73 3.05
N ILE A 99 -10.28 0.61 2.31
CA ILE A 99 -10.68 0.60 0.90
C ILE A 99 -12.11 1.12 0.76
N ALA A 100 -13.07 0.56 1.50
CA ALA A 100 -14.46 0.99 1.44
C ALA A 100 -14.63 2.48 1.81
N THR A 101 -13.96 2.93 2.87
CA THR A 101 -14.03 4.34 3.31
C THR A 101 -13.42 5.26 2.26
N SER A 102 -12.24 4.94 1.73
CA SER A 102 -11.60 5.71 0.66
C SER A 102 -12.46 5.76 -0.59
N LEU A 103 -13.04 4.63 -1.04
CA LEU A 103 -13.92 4.61 -2.21
C LEU A 103 -15.14 5.51 -2.04
N VAL A 104 -15.77 5.50 -0.85
CA VAL A 104 -16.86 6.43 -0.54
C VAL A 104 -16.37 7.88 -0.62
N CYS A 105 -15.23 8.20 0.00
CA CYS A 105 -14.63 9.54 -0.08
C CYS A 105 -14.33 9.96 -1.52
N PHE A 106 -13.72 9.10 -2.33
CA PHE A 106 -13.41 9.39 -3.73
C PHE A 106 -14.69 9.70 -4.53
N MET A 107 -15.80 9.04 -4.24
CA MET A 107 -17.08 9.27 -4.91
C MET A 107 -17.78 10.58 -4.50
N VAL A 108 -17.76 10.91 -3.19
CA VAL A 108 -18.52 12.05 -2.62
C VAL A 108 -17.71 13.34 -2.50
N PHE A 109 -16.39 13.23 -2.37
CA PHE A 109 -15.45 14.33 -2.25
C PHE A 109 -14.22 14.08 -3.13
N PRO A 110 -14.38 14.23 -4.45
CA PRO A 110 -13.32 13.88 -5.37
C PRO A 110 -12.18 14.89 -5.35
N VAL A 111 -10.95 14.37 -5.33
CA VAL A 111 -9.72 15.16 -5.30
C VAL A 111 -8.78 14.66 -6.37
N THR A 112 -8.20 15.56 -7.15
CA THR A 112 -7.33 15.20 -8.27
C THR A 112 -5.89 15.67 -8.14
N SER A 113 -4.94 14.83 -8.57
CA SER A 113 -3.53 15.17 -8.76
C SER A 113 -3.24 15.67 -10.18
N ALA A 114 -4.22 15.83 -11.07
CA ALA A 114 -3.98 16.07 -12.49
C ALA A 114 -3.11 17.31 -12.75
N LYS A 115 -3.32 18.40 -11.99
CA LYS A 115 -2.49 19.62 -12.08
C LYS A 115 -1.25 19.60 -11.18
N LEU A 116 -1.18 18.65 -10.24
CA LEU A 116 -0.02 18.45 -9.38
C LEU A 116 1.09 17.69 -10.14
N ARG A 117 0.70 16.65 -10.87
CA ARG A 117 1.59 15.79 -11.65
C ARG A 117 2.34 16.61 -12.69
N VAL A 118 3.62 16.28 -12.88
CA VAL A 118 4.42 16.89 -13.94
C VAL A 118 3.94 16.45 -15.33
N PRO A 119 3.98 17.32 -16.34
CA PRO A 119 3.54 16.96 -17.69
C PRO A 119 4.47 15.92 -18.32
N PRO A 120 3.95 14.99 -19.16
CA PRO A 120 4.79 13.98 -19.81
C PRO A 120 5.92 14.55 -20.67
N THR A 121 5.78 15.79 -21.17
CA THR A 121 6.77 16.46 -22.02
C THR A 121 8.10 16.77 -21.32
N ILE A 122 8.15 16.74 -19.98
CA ILE A 122 9.40 16.94 -19.23
C ILE A 122 10.08 15.63 -18.83
N LEU A 123 9.44 14.48 -19.08
CA LEU A 123 9.96 13.16 -18.73
C LEU A 123 10.74 12.58 -19.91
N ASP A 124 12.02 12.31 -19.71
CA ASP A 124 12.86 11.63 -20.69
C ASP A 124 12.75 10.12 -20.46
N VAL A 125 11.81 9.44 -21.13
CA VAL A 125 11.54 8.01 -20.94
C VAL A 125 12.70 7.10 -21.36
N THR A 126 13.77 7.63 -21.96
CA THR A 126 15.04 6.90 -22.14
C THR A 126 15.83 6.77 -20.82
N ARG A 127 15.34 7.39 -19.74
CA ARG A 127 15.84 7.25 -18.38
C ARG A 127 14.88 6.39 -17.57
N PRO A 128 15.38 5.43 -16.77
CA PRO A 128 14.53 4.45 -16.11
C PRO A 128 13.57 5.07 -15.07
N SER A 129 13.99 6.14 -14.38
CA SER A 129 13.13 6.79 -13.38
C SER A 129 11.98 7.57 -14.02
N ASP A 130 12.27 8.33 -15.07
CA ASP A 130 11.27 9.10 -15.82
C ASP A 130 10.28 8.18 -16.53
N TRP A 131 10.77 7.06 -17.10
CA TRP A 131 9.92 5.96 -17.60
C TRP A 131 8.99 5.42 -16.53
N ALA A 132 9.51 5.12 -15.33
CA ALA A 132 8.72 4.57 -14.23
C ALA A 132 7.66 5.56 -13.73
N VAL A 133 7.97 6.86 -13.70
CA VAL A 133 6.99 7.92 -13.38
C VAL A 133 5.90 7.98 -14.45
N SER A 134 6.29 7.95 -15.74
CA SER A 134 5.34 7.94 -16.85
C SER A 134 4.41 6.73 -16.80
N LEU A 135 4.96 5.54 -16.56
CA LEU A 135 4.20 4.30 -16.37
C LEU A 135 3.22 4.43 -15.20
N LEU A 136 3.68 4.84 -14.02
CA LEU A 136 2.81 5.06 -12.86
C LEU A 136 1.67 6.04 -13.18
N TYR A 137 1.97 7.18 -13.81
CA TYR A 137 0.98 8.19 -14.14
C TYR A 137 -0.05 7.74 -15.16
N SER A 138 0.35 6.85 -16.09
CA SER A 138 -0.57 6.27 -17.07
C SER A 138 -1.48 5.19 -16.49
N VAL A 139 -1.03 4.47 -15.45
CA VAL A 139 -1.80 3.39 -14.82
C VAL A 139 -2.67 3.90 -13.68
N ASP A 140 -2.15 4.78 -12.82
CA ASP A 140 -2.86 5.24 -11.64
C ASP A 140 -3.78 6.44 -11.96
N PRO A 141 -5.12 6.30 -11.86
CA PRO A 141 -6.03 7.40 -12.13
C PRO A 141 -5.75 8.60 -11.23
N PRO A 142 -5.69 9.84 -11.77
CA PRO A 142 -5.37 11.03 -10.98
C PRO A 142 -6.53 11.50 -10.10
N TYR A 143 -7.55 10.68 -9.79
CA TYR A 143 -8.79 11.07 -9.11
C TYR A 143 -8.94 10.48 -7.69
N ASN A 144 -8.17 9.44 -7.38
CA ASN A 144 -8.34 8.65 -6.16
C ASN A 144 -7.40 9.13 -5.04
N LEU A 145 -7.40 10.43 -4.75
CA LEU A 145 -6.43 11.02 -3.82
C LEU A 145 -6.87 10.99 -2.36
N PHE A 146 -8.03 11.58 -2.04
CA PHE A 146 -8.39 11.87 -0.65
C PHE A 146 -9.38 10.87 -0.03
N PRO A 147 -9.04 10.24 1.11
CA PRO A 147 -7.73 10.17 1.75
C PRO A 147 -6.79 9.18 1.03
N SER A 148 -5.47 9.35 1.17
CA SER A 148 -4.50 8.50 0.46
C SER A 148 -4.65 7.03 0.84
N LEU A 149 -5.23 6.24 -0.07
CA LEU A 149 -5.44 4.82 0.13
C LEU A 149 -4.11 4.05 0.15
N HIS A 150 -3.15 4.47 -0.69
CA HIS A 150 -1.79 3.94 -0.72
C HIS A 150 -1.13 4.00 0.67
N LEU A 151 -1.10 5.18 1.29
CA LEU A 151 -0.51 5.34 2.62
C LEU A 151 -1.35 4.67 3.69
N SER A 152 -2.68 4.65 3.56
CA SER A 152 -3.55 3.96 4.50
C SER A 152 -3.21 2.46 4.59
N ILE A 153 -3.09 1.80 3.44
CA ILE A 153 -2.73 0.38 3.35
C ILE A 153 -1.32 0.15 3.89
N ALA A 154 -0.35 0.99 3.54
CA ALA A 154 1.04 0.84 3.99
C ALA A 154 1.17 0.97 5.52
N VAL A 155 0.47 1.94 6.13
CA VAL A 155 0.40 2.11 7.59
C VAL A 155 -0.25 0.90 8.26
N LEU A 156 -1.38 0.39 7.74
CA LEU A 156 -2.02 -0.82 8.28
C LEU A 156 -1.15 -2.06 8.12
N ALA A 157 -0.39 -2.18 7.03
CA ALA A 157 0.59 -3.23 6.84
C ALA A 157 1.65 -3.18 7.96
N ALA A 158 2.15 -1.98 8.28
CA ALA A 158 3.12 -1.76 9.36
C ALA A 158 2.53 -2.09 10.74
N PHE A 159 1.28 -1.71 11.03
CA PHE A 159 0.58 -2.12 12.26
C PHE A 159 0.42 -3.64 12.36
N SER A 160 0.04 -4.29 11.26
CA SER A 160 -0.09 -5.74 11.19
C SER A 160 1.26 -6.42 11.45
N ALA A 161 2.34 -5.92 10.83
CA ALA A 161 3.68 -6.41 11.08
C ALA A 161 4.14 -6.16 12.52
N TRP A 162 3.83 -5.02 13.12
CA TRP A 162 4.12 -4.71 14.53
C TRP A 162 3.44 -5.68 15.50
N LYS A 163 2.21 -6.10 15.17
CA LYS A 163 1.47 -7.14 15.92
C LYS A 163 2.03 -8.54 15.70
N ALA A 164 2.71 -8.79 14.58
CA ALA A 164 3.40 -10.05 14.30
C ALA A 164 4.80 -10.12 14.95
N ALA A 165 5.59 -9.07 14.82
CA ALA A 165 6.89 -8.88 15.46
C ALA A 165 7.25 -7.37 15.49
N LYS A 166 7.62 -6.86 16.67
CA LYS A 166 7.90 -5.43 16.88
C LYS A 166 8.96 -4.88 15.94
N LEU A 167 10.05 -5.63 15.72
CA LEU A 167 11.12 -5.23 14.82
C LEU A 167 10.61 -5.03 13.37
N TYR A 168 9.78 -5.95 12.87
CA TYR A 168 9.26 -5.85 11.51
C TYR A 168 8.33 -4.64 11.36
N GLY A 169 7.46 -4.41 12.34
CA GLY A 169 6.64 -3.21 12.36
C GLY A 169 7.47 -1.91 12.41
N ALA A 170 8.52 -1.85 13.23
CA ALA A 170 9.39 -0.68 13.34
C ALA A 170 10.04 -0.34 11.99
N VAL A 171 10.65 -1.33 11.34
CA VAL A 171 11.27 -1.19 10.02
C VAL A 171 10.23 -0.73 8.99
N MET A 172 9.03 -1.31 9.01
CA MET A 172 7.97 -0.90 8.09
C MET A 172 7.48 0.52 8.35
N PHE A 173 7.32 0.96 9.60
CA PHE A 173 6.93 2.34 9.89
C PHE A 173 7.97 3.34 9.37
N ILE A 174 9.27 3.03 9.52
CA ILE A 174 10.33 3.84 8.91
C ILE A 174 10.15 3.89 7.39
N GLY A 175 9.97 2.73 6.74
CA GLY A 175 9.73 2.64 5.29
C GLY A 175 8.51 3.45 4.85
N VAL A 176 7.39 3.37 5.58
CA VAL A 176 6.17 4.14 5.32
C VAL A 176 6.44 5.64 5.39
N SER A 177 7.23 6.12 6.35
CA SER A 177 7.61 7.54 6.42
C SER A 177 8.41 7.98 5.20
N VAL A 178 9.36 7.16 4.74
CA VAL A 178 10.14 7.48 3.52
C VAL A 178 9.24 7.47 2.29
N VAL A 179 8.30 6.53 2.19
CA VAL A 179 7.32 6.47 1.10
C VAL A 179 6.35 7.66 1.14
N ALA A 180 5.91 8.11 2.32
CA ALA A 180 5.06 9.28 2.47
C ALA A 180 5.73 10.56 1.93
N VAL A 181 7.03 10.70 2.12
CA VAL A 181 7.81 11.77 1.48
C VAL A 181 7.87 11.54 -0.04
N SER A 182 8.17 10.32 -0.46
CA SER A 182 8.32 9.96 -1.87
C SER A 182 7.08 10.25 -2.72
N VAL A 183 5.87 9.96 -2.23
CA VAL A 183 4.63 10.25 -2.97
C VAL A 183 4.40 11.74 -3.22
N CYS A 184 4.84 12.60 -2.29
CA CYS A 184 4.75 14.05 -2.44
C CYS A 184 5.83 14.57 -3.40
N VAL A 185 7.06 14.05 -3.28
CA VAL A 185 8.20 14.40 -4.14
C VAL A 185 7.97 13.96 -5.59
N ILE A 186 7.29 12.84 -5.82
CA ILE A 186 6.91 12.42 -7.17
C ILE A 186 5.75 13.24 -7.71
N LYS A 187 5.07 14.07 -6.91
CA LYS A 187 3.87 14.84 -7.30
C LYS A 187 2.64 13.97 -7.55
N GLN A 188 2.54 12.87 -6.81
CA GLN A 188 1.37 11.99 -6.85
C GLN A 188 0.27 12.41 -5.86
N HIS A 189 0.66 12.78 -4.64
CA HIS A 189 -0.24 13.12 -3.56
C HIS A 189 0.08 14.52 -3.03
N PHE A 190 -0.94 15.27 -2.61
CA PHE A 190 -0.73 16.47 -1.79
C PHE A 190 -0.42 16.05 -0.36
N LEU A 191 0.12 16.97 0.43
CA LEU A 191 0.37 16.72 1.85
C LEU A 191 -0.92 16.41 2.63
N LEU A 192 -2.02 17.10 2.32
CA LEU A 192 -3.27 16.94 3.07
C LEU A 192 -3.91 15.56 2.89
N ASP A 193 -3.98 15.04 1.67
CA ASP A 193 -4.54 13.70 1.44
C ASP A 193 -3.58 12.60 1.89
N ALA A 194 -2.26 12.81 1.78
CA ALA A 194 -1.27 11.91 2.34
C ALA A 194 -1.43 11.77 3.87
N LEU A 195 -1.48 12.89 4.60
CA LEU A 195 -1.69 12.91 6.05
C LEU A 195 -3.04 12.31 6.43
N SER A 196 -4.09 12.59 5.65
CA SER A 196 -5.43 12.05 5.92
C SER A 196 -5.48 10.53 5.76
N GLY A 197 -4.72 9.96 4.83
CA GLY A 197 -4.56 8.51 4.72
C GLY A 197 -3.89 7.90 5.95
N ILE A 198 -2.83 8.54 6.47
CA ILE A 198 -2.16 8.11 7.70
C ILE A 198 -3.14 8.17 8.90
N VAL A 199 -3.92 9.25 9.02
CA VAL A 199 -4.93 9.40 10.08
C VAL A 199 -6.01 8.32 9.98
N LEU A 200 -6.56 8.09 8.78
CA LEU A 200 -7.57 7.06 8.56
C LEU A 200 -7.06 5.68 8.98
N ALA A 201 -5.84 5.32 8.58
CA ALA A 201 -5.22 4.06 8.97
C ALA A 201 -4.89 3.98 10.46
N ALA A 202 -4.51 5.08 11.10
CA ALA A 202 -4.30 5.11 12.55
C ALA A 202 -5.60 4.84 13.31
N VAL A 203 -6.72 5.44 12.89
CA VAL A 203 -8.05 5.21 13.47
C VAL A 203 -8.47 3.76 13.28
N LEU A 204 -8.50 3.26 12.04
CA LEU A 204 -8.93 1.88 11.77
C LEU A 204 -7.96 0.83 12.32
N GLY A 205 -6.66 1.12 12.33
CA GLY A 205 -5.65 0.29 12.98
C GLY A 205 -5.86 0.19 14.49
N THR A 206 -6.20 1.30 15.14
CA THR A 206 -6.55 1.33 16.57
C THR A 206 -7.82 0.53 16.87
N LEU A 207 -8.84 0.61 16.01
CA LEU A 207 -10.10 -0.10 16.21
C LEU A 207 -10.00 -1.61 15.92
N LEU A 208 -9.28 -2.00 14.86
CA LEU A 208 -9.35 -3.36 14.32
C LEU A 208 -8.11 -4.21 14.65
N LEU A 209 -6.92 -3.59 14.66
CA LEU A 209 -5.65 -4.27 14.87
C LEU A 209 -5.14 -4.16 16.31
N LEU A 210 -5.25 -2.99 16.94
CA LEU A 210 -4.72 -2.78 18.29
C LEU A 210 -5.34 -3.70 19.36
N PRO A 211 -6.64 -4.08 19.32
CA PRO A 211 -7.22 -5.01 20.29
C PRO A 211 -6.73 -6.45 20.12
N TYR A 212 -5.99 -6.76 19.05
CA TYR A 212 -5.39 -8.08 18.90
C TYR A 212 -4.32 -8.30 19.98
N GLN A 213 -4.49 -9.37 20.73
CA GLN A 213 -3.51 -9.93 21.66
C GLN A 213 -3.20 -11.38 21.25
N PRO A 214 -1.92 -11.77 21.16
CA PRO A 214 -1.56 -13.16 20.92
C PRO A 214 -1.95 -14.02 22.13
N GLU A 215 -2.35 -15.27 21.89
CA GLU A 215 -2.51 -16.25 22.96
C GLU A 215 -1.12 -16.55 23.57
N SER A 216 -1.06 -16.77 24.89
CA SER A 216 0.20 -17.07 25.59
C SER A 216 0.92 -18.26 24.94
N GLY A 217 2.22 -18.08 24.64
CA GLY A 217 3.05 -19.09 23.99
C GLY A 217 2.90 -19.20 22.47
N VAL A 218 2.08 -18.35 21.82
CA VAL A 218 1.95 -18.30 20.36
C VAL A 218 2.76 -17.16 19.78
N THR A 219 3.62 -17.46 18.80
CA THR A 219 4.29 -16.44 17.98
C THR A 219 3.42 -16.03 16.81
N PRO A 220 2.96 -14.77 16.74
CA PRO A 220 2.02 -14.35 15.71
C PRO A 220 2.67 -14.15 14.33
N GLY A 221 3.99 -13.92 14.31
CA GLY A 221 4.78 -13.75 13.09
C GLY A 221 5.54 -15.00 12.65
N TYR A 222 5.92 -15.02 11.37
CA TYR A 222 6.96 -15.93 10.88
C TYR A 222 8.34 -15.50 11.42
N SER A 223 9.30 -16.42 11.40
CA SER A 223 10.70 -16.10 11.69
C SER A 223 11.34 -15.33 10.53
N TRP A 224 12.67 -15.16 10.57
CA TRP A 224 13.48 -14.52 9.52
C TRP A 224 13.19 -14.98 8.08
N ARG A 225 12.67 -16.21 7.91
CA ARG A 225 12.26 -16.74 6.60
C ARG A 225 11.22 -15.86 5.91
N GLY A 226 10.28 -15.29 6.66
CA GLY A 226 9.24 -14.40 6.11
C GLY A 226 9.82 -13.17 5.42
N PRO A 227 10.60 -12.32 6.13
CA PRO A 227 11.31 -11.20 5.55
C PRO A 227 12.22 -11.58 4.36
N VAL A 228 12.95 -12.69 4.44
CA VAL A 228 13.80 -13.15 3.32
C VAL A 228 12.98 -13.48 2.08
N THR A 229 11.85 -14.19 2.24
CA THR A 229 10.95 -14.47 1.12
C THR A 229 10.33 -13.19 0.55
N TYR A 230 9.99 -12.21 1.40
CA TYR A 230 9.52 -10.91 0.92
C TYR A 230 10.58 -10.15 0.13
N ILE A 231 11.84 -10.14 0.60
CA ILE A 231 12.95 -9.49 -0.11
C ILE A 231 13.18 -10.15 -1.47
N ALA A 232 13.14 -11.48 -1.55
CA ALA A 232 13.24 -12.19 -2.84
C ALA A 232 12.09 -11.82 -3.78
N PHE A 233 10.86 -11.73 -3.27
CA PHE A 233 9.70 -11.25 -4.04
C PHE A 233 9.89 -9.80 -4.51
N LEU A 234 10.41 -8.92 -3.65
CA LEU A 234 10.67 -7.53 -4.01
C LEU A 234 11.72 -7.44 -5.13
N ILE A 235 12.83 -8.15 -5.01
CA ILE A 235 13.87 -8.21 -6.06
C ILE A 235 13.27 -8.68 -7.39
N PHE A 236 12.42 -9.71 -7.36
CA PHE A 236 11.73 -10.20 -8.55
C PHE A 236 10.85 -9.12 -9.20
N VAL A 237 10.09 -8.36 -8.41
CA VAL A 237 9.25 -7.25 -8.92
C VAL A 237 10.11 -6.16 -9.59
N TYR A 238 11.19 -5.71 -8.95
CA TYR A 238 12.06 -4.67 -9.51
C TYR A 238 12.83 -5.15 -10.75
N ALA A 239 13.28 -6.42 -10.76
CA ALA A 239 13.88 -7.02 -11.94
C ALA A 239 12.88 -7.05 -13.11
N GLY A 240 11.63 -7.41 -12.85
CA GLY A 240 10.55 -7.37 -13.85
C GLY A 240 10.34 -5.97 -14.42
N LEU A 241 10.22 -4.95 -13.57
CA LEU A 241 10.09 -3.56 -14.00
C LEU A 241 11.28 -3.10 -14.86
N TYR A 242 12.50 -3.47 -14.47
CA TYR A 242 13.70 -3.12 -15.22
C TYR A 242 13.75 -3.83 -16.58
N ILE A 243 13.36 -5.10 -16.66
CA ILE A 243 13.25 -5.82 -17.94
C ILE A 243 12.18 -5.18 -18.83
N SER A 244 11.02 -4.80 -18.28
CA SER A 244 9.99 -4.08 -19.03
C SER A 244 10.50 -2.75 -19.57
N TYR A 245 11.25 -2.00 -18.77
CA TYR A 245 11.91 -0.78 -19.24
C TYR A 245 12.86 -1.05 -20.41
N LEU A 246 13.74 -2.05 -20.30
CA LEU A 246 14.67 -2.41 -21.38
C LEU A 246 13.96 -2.81 -22.67
N SER A 247 12.74 -3.39 -22.58
CA SER A 247 11.94 -3.74 -23.75
C SER A 247 11.28 -2.55 -24.45
N THR A 248 11.36 -1.36 -23.87
CA THR A 248 10.80 -0.10 -24.43
C THR A 248 11.87 0.83 -25.02
N LEU A 249 13.15 0.46 -24.92
CA LEU A 249 14.29 1.14 -25.55
C LEU A 249 14.50 0.64 -26.97
#